data_AF-A0A448X789-F1
#
_entry.id   AF-A0A448X789-F1
#
_cell.length_a   1.000
_cell.length_b   1.000
_cell.length_c   1.000
_cell.angle_alpha   90.00
_cell.angle_beta   90.00
_cell.angle_gamma   90.00
#
_symmetry.space_group_name_H-M   'P 1'
#
loop_
_entity.id
_entity.type
_entity.pdbx_description
1 polymer ?
#
loop_
_entity_poly.entity_id
_entity_poly.type
_entity_poly.pdbx_seq_one_letter_code
_entity_poly.pdbx_strand_id
1 'polypeptide(L)'
;MATPLHMAAKLDDYRVASRLLEHGAHPAPLDEYNRTPIDYLRSDSSLKPLIETFTGSVPSLQFITRLAIKRLIPSCDPKYVKKLKLPSFLSHYVSFSFYS
;
A
#
# COMPACT_ATOMS: atom_id res chain seq x y z
N MET A 1 13.88 -5.25 -11.67
CA MET A 1 12.55 -5.78 -12.04
C MET A 1 11.50 -4.69 -11.84
N ALA A 2 10.61 -4.48 -12.81
CA ALA A 2 9.53 -3.49 -12.65
C ALA A 2 8.47 -3.99 -11.65
N THR A 3 8.17 -3.18 -10.63
CA THR A 3 7.17 -3.50 -9.60
C THR A 3 5.75 -3.11 -10.05
N PRO A 4 4.69 -3.66 -9.42
CA PRO A 4 3.31 -3.21 -9.71
C PRO A 4 3.12 -1.70 -9.57
N LEU A 5 3.87 -1.05 -8.66
CA LEU A 5 3.81 0.40 -8.48
C LEU A 5 4.41 1.16 -9.68
N HIS A 6 5.45 0.63 -10.34
CA HIS A 6 5.96 1.20 -11.60
C HIS A 6 4.90 1.18 -12.70
N MET A 7 4.16 0.07 -12.81
CA MET A 7 3.09 -0.04 -13.81
C MET A 7 1.93 0.92 -13.52
N ALA A 8 1.53 1.04 -12.25
CA ALA A 8 0.50 1.99 -11.83
C ALA A 8 0.93 3.44 -12.13
N ALA A 9 2.19 3.79 -11.90
CA ALA A 9 2.74 5.10 -12.23
C ALA A 9 2.77 5.35 -13.75
N LYS A 10 3.20 4.36 -14.54
CA LYS A 10 3.20 4.45 -16.00
C LYS A 10 1.80 4.66 -16.59
N LEU A 11 0.77 4.12 -15.93
CA LEU A 11 -0.64 4.27 -16.32
C LEU A 11 -1.31 5.49 -15.69
N ASP A 12 -0.61 6.23 -14.83
CA ASP A 12 -1.16 7.32 -14.00
C ASP A 12 -2.41 6.91 -13.21
N ASP A 13 -2.49 5.64 -12.79
CA ASP A 13 -3.64 5.09 -12.09
C ASP A 13 -3.53 5.33 -10.58
N TYR A 14 -4.08 6.47 -10.15
CA TYR A 14 -4.14 6.85 -8.74
C TYR A 14 -4.77 5.78 -7.85
N ARG A 15 -5.84 5.12 -8.30
CA ARG A 15 -6.59 4.16 -7.47
C ARG A 15 -5.74 2.92 -7.19
N VAL A 16 -5.07 2.42 -8.22
CA VAL A 16 -4.17 1.26 -8.09
C VAL A 16 -2.95 1.62 -7.28
N ALA A 17 -2.30 2.76 -7.56
CA ALA A 17 -1.12 3.19 -6.82
C ALA A 17 -1.39 3.42 -5.33
N SER A 18 -2.49 4.11 -4.99
CA SER A 18 -2.90 4.31 -3.61
C SER A 18 -3.09 2.98 -2.88
N ARG A 19 -3.81 2.03 -3.51
CA ARG A 19 -4.06 0.73 -2.89
C ARG A 19 -2.80 -0.11 -2.69
N LEU A 20 -1.84 -0.01 -3.62
CA LEU A 20 -0.53 -0.66 -3.49
C LEU A 20 0.25 -0.08 -2.30
N LEU A 21 0.31 1.25 -2.19
CA LEU A 21 0.97 1.95 -1.09
C LEU A 21 0.31 1.63 0.26
N GLU A 22 -1.03 1.63 0.33
CA GLU A 22 -1.79 1.24 1.51
C GLU A 22 -1.52 -0.21 1.94
N HIS A 23 -1.25 -1.11 0.98
CA HIS A 23 -0.87 -2.48 1.27
C HIS A 23 0.62 -2.66 1.62
N GLY A 24 1.40 -1.59 1.67
CA GLY A 24 2.81 -1.61 2.06
C GLY A 24 3.76 -1.87 0.90
N ALA A 25 3.34 -1.58 -0.34
CA ALA A 25 4.28 -1.50 -1.45
C ALA A 25 5.34 -0.43 -1.13
N HIS A 26 6.59 -0.73 -1.44
CA HIS A 26 7.64 0.27 -1.31
C HIS A 26 7.34 1.43 -2.26
N PRO A 27 7.38 2.70 -1.80
CA PRO A 27 7.07 3.85 -2.66
C PRO A 27 8.17 4.22 -3.68
N ALA A 28 9.44 3.93 -3.39
CA ALA A 28 10.57 4.25 -4.30
C ALA A 28 11.48 3.04 -4.60
N PRO A 29 10.96 1.88 -5.03
CA PRO A 29 11.78 0.77 -5.49
C PRO A 29 12.49 1.16 -6.78
N LEU A 30 13.75 0.76 -6.94
CA LEU A 30 14.46 0.90 -8.20
C LEU A 30 14.15 -0.30 -9.11
N ASP A 31 13.86 -0.03 -10.38
CA ASP A 31 13.75 -1.05 -11.42
C ASP A 31 15.12 -1.41 -12.04
N GLU A 32 15.10 -2.13 -13.17
CA GLU A 32 16.33 -2.55 -13.88
C GLU A 32 17.07 -1.41 -14.57
N TYR A 33 16.41 -0.27 -14.73
CA TYR A 33 16.95 0.94 -15.35
C TYR A 33 17.36 1.97 -14.29
N ASN A 34 17.44 1.59 -13.01
CA ASN A 34 17.62 2.48 -11.87
C ASN A 34 16.58 3.61 -11.81
N ARG A 35 15.35 3.34 -12.29
CA ARG A 35 14.24 4.28 -12.23
C ARG A 35 13.32 3.91 -11.08
N THR A 36 12.75 4.94 -10.47
CA THR A 36 11.68 4.85 -9.47
C THR A 36 10.32 4.94 -10.16
N PRO A 37 9.22 4.56 -9.48
CA PRO A 37 7.88 4.76 -10.03
C PRO A 37 7.60 6.23 -10.38
N ILE A 38 8.16 7.18 -9.63
CA ILE A 38 7.99 8.63 -9.88
C ILE A 38 8.58 9.03 -11.23
N ASP A 39 9.67 8.39 -11.67
CA ASP A 39 10.34 8.71 -12.95
C ASP A 39 9.47 8.34 -14.17
N TYR A 40 8.44 7.53 -13.98
CA TYR A 40 7.47 7.17 -15.03
C TYR A 40 6.23 8.08 -15.04
N LEU A 41 6.08 8.99 -14.07
CA LEU A 41 4.95 9.89 -13.98
C LEU A 41 5.08 11.07 -14.96
N ARG A 42 3.93 11.59 -15.39
CA ARG A 42 3.85 12.86 -16.12
C ARG A 42 4.09 14.03 -15.17
N SER A 43 4.56 15.16 -15.70
CA SER A 43 4.90 16.35 -14.90
C SER A 43 3.69 16.95 -14.15
N ASP A 44 2.48 16.71 -14.64
CA ASP A 44 1.18 17.16 -14.13
C ASP A 44 0.43 16.07 -13.34
N SER A 45 1.04 14.92 -13.11
CA SER A 45 0.39 13.80 -12.42
C SER A 45 0.08 14.14 -10.96
N SER A 46 -1.19 13.94 -10.59
CA SER A 46 -1.67 14.03 -9.20
C SER A 46 -1.15 12.89 -8.30
N LEU A 47 -0.52 11.87 -8.89
CA LEU A 47 0.03 10.70 -8.22
C LEU A 47 1.40 11.00 -7.59
N LYS A 48 2.14 11.97 -8.13
CA LYS A 48 3.45 12.39 -7.61
C LYS A 48 3.44 12.77 -6.12
N PRO A 49 2.58 13.70 -5.66
CA PRO A 49 2.53 14.06 -4.24
C PRO A 49 2.12 12.89 -3.35
N LEU A 50 1.32 11.95 -3.85
CA LEU A 50 0.95 10.75 -3.12
C LEU A 50 2.20 9.89 -2.85
N ILE A 51 2.97 9.55 -3.88
CA ILE A 51 4.18 8.72 -3.69
C ILE A 51 5.20 9.43 -2.81
N GLU A 52 5.43 10.73 -3.03
CA GLU A 52 6.36 11.52 -2.21
C GLU A 52 5.98 11.50 -0.72
N THR A 53 4.69 11.63 -0.41
CA THR A 53 4.17 11.51 0.96
C THR A 53 4.56 10.17 1.58
N PHE A 54 4.45 9.07 0.84
CA PHE A 54 4.84 7.75 1.35
C PHE A 54 6.35 7.54 1.39
N THR A 55 7.16 8.22 0.57
CA THR A 55 8.64 8.12 0.62
C THR A 55 9.27 8.82 1.82
N GLY A 56 8.75 9.99 2.20
CA GLY A 56 9.34 10.83 3.25
C GLY A 56 8.68 10.69 4.62
N SER A 57 7.47 10.12 4.69
CA SER A 57 6.73 9.99 5.94
C SER A 57 7.09 8.72 6.68
N VAL A 58 7.36 8.83 7.98
CA VAL A 58 7.41 7.67 8.86
C VAL A 58 5.98 7.12 8.95
N PRO A 59 5.73 5.87 8.53
CA PRO A 59 4.39 5.32 8.56
C PRO A 59 3.85 5.34 9.99
N SER A 60 2.57 5.72 10.15
CA SER A 60 1.95 5.80 11.46
C SER A 60 2.04 4.46 12.20
N LEU A 61 2.04 4.49 13.54
CA LEU A 61 2.03 3.26 14.33
C LEU A 61 0.84 2.36 13.95
N GLN A 62 -0.31 2.94 13.62
CA GLN A 62 -1.48 2.20 13.10
C GLN A 62 -1.19 1.48 11.77
N PHE A 63 -0.44 2.11 10.86
CA PHE A 63 -0.03 1.50 9.60
C PHE A 63 0.94 0.34 9.83
N ILE A 64 1.96 0.55 10.66
CA ILE A 64 2.98 -0.46 10.97
C ILE A 64 2.33 -1.65 11.69
N THR A 65 1.51 -1.40 12.71
CA THR A 65 0.80 -2.46 13.44
C THR A 65 -0.13 -3.23 12.52
N ARG A 66 -0.90 -2.55 11.66
CA ARG A 66 -1.73 -3.22 10.65
C ARG A 66 -0.90 -4.12 9.74
N LEU A 67 0.24 -3.63 9.23
CA LEU A 67 1.10 -4.39 8.33
C LEU A 67 1.73 -5.60 9.03
N ALA A 68 2.18 -5.44 10.28
CA ALA A 68 2.72 -6.51 11.10
C ALA A 68 1.69 -7.61 11.35
N ILE A 69 0.47 -7.24 11.74
CA ILE A 69 -0.64 -8.17 11.92
C ILE A 69 -0.95 -8.91 10.61
N LYS A 70 -1.01 -8.20 9.48
CA LYS A 70 -1.28 -8.80 8.17
C LYS A 70 -0.22 -9.81 7.74
N ARG A 71 1.05 -9.58 8.09
CA ARG A 71 2.15 -10.53 7.83
C ARG A 71 2.11 -11.77 8.72
N LEU A 72 1.57 -11.64 9.93
CA LEU A 72 1.48 -12.75 10.90
C LEU A 72 0.29 -13.68 10.61
N ILE A 73 -0.79 -13.17 10.02
CA ILE A 73 -1.97 -13.97 9.73
C ILE A 73 -1.76 -14.74 8.41
N PRO A 74 -1.99 -16.07 8.38
CA PRO A 74 -1.80 -16.89 7.17
C PRO A 74 -2.66 -16.45 5.97
N SER A 75 -3.81 -15.83 6.24
CA SER A 75 -4.72 -15.30 5.23
C SER A 75 -5.62 -14.22 5.83
N CYS A 76 -6.02 -13.22 5.04
CA CYS A 76 -7.08 -12.27 5.43
C CYS A 76 -8.48 -12.93 5.53
N ASP A 77 -8.56 -14.26 5.65
CA ASP A 77 -9.83 -14.95 5.83
C ASP A 77 -10.44 -14.51 7.18
N PRO A 78 -11.71 -14.06 7.20
CA PRO A 78 -12.40 -13.60 8.39
C PRO A 78 -12.37 -14.61 9.54
N LYS A 79 -12.17 -15.91 9.26
CA LYS A 79 -11.98 -16.95 10.28
C LYS A 79 -10.76 -16.70 11.18
N TYR A 80 -9.63 -16.24 10.62
CA TYR A 80 -8.43 -15.96 11.41
C TYR A 80 -8.53 -14.59 12.09
N VAL A 81 -9.14 -13.61 11.43
CA VAL A 81 -9.32 -12.27 12.01
C VAL A 81 -10.25 -12.32 13.22
N LYS A 82 -11.34 -13.11 13.18
CA LYS A 82 -12.24 -13.32 14.33
C LYS A 82 -11.54 -13.95 15.55
N LYS A 83 -10.47 -14.73 15.35
CA LYS A 83 -9.69 -15.33 16.46
C LYS A 83 -8.88 -14.29 17.24
N LEU A 84 -8.57 -13.14 16.65
CA LEU A 84 -7.79 -12.07 17.30
C LEU A 84 -8.58 -11.35 18.40
N LYS A 85 -9.87 -11.64 18.57
CA LYS A 85 -10.76 -11.00 19.56
C LYS A 85 -10.67 -9.47 19.53
N LEU A 86 -10.48 -8.89 18.34
CA LEU A 86 -10.41 -7.45 18.14
C LEU A 86 -11.81 -6.85 18.07
N PRO A 87 -11.98 -5.57 18.46
CA PRO A 87 -13.15 -4.78 18.13
C PRO A 87 -13.47 -4.83 16.64
N SER A 88 -14.77 -4.75 16.29
CA SER A 88 -15.26 -4.85 14.91
C SER A 88 -14.53 -3.89 13.96
N PHE A 89 -14.38 -2.62 14.35
CA PHE A 89 -13.70 -1.61 13.52
C PHE A 89 -12.23 -1.96 13.23
N LEU A 90 -11.50 -2.53 14.19
CA LEU A 90 -10.11 -2.96 13.99
C LEU A 90 -10.03 -4.24 13.14
N SER A 91 -10.98 -5.16 13.30
CA SER A 91 -11.11 -6.34 12.45
C SER A 91 -11.32 -5.94 10.98
N HIS A 92 -12.21 -4.97 10.72
CA HIS A 92 -12.44 -4.42 9.39
C HIS A 92 -11.21 -3.68 8.84
N TYR A 93 -10.52 -2.89 9.69
CA TYR A 93 -9.30 -2.18 9.31
C TYR A 93 -8.16 -3.11 8.90
N VAL A 94 -7.97 -4.22 9.64
CA VAL A 94 -6.94 -5.23 9.32
C VAL A 94 -7.31 -6.04 8.07
N SER A 95 -8.59 -6.32 7.86
CA SER A 95 -9.08 -7.13 6.73
C SER A 95 -9.40 -6.34 5.45
N PHE A 96 -9.36 -4.99 5.48
CA PHE A 96 -9.76 -4.13 4.36
C PHE A 96 -11.20 -4.37 3.85
N SER A 97 -12.10 -4.86 4.71
CA SER A 97 -13.47 -5.21 4.27
C SER A 97 -14.43 -4.01 4.11
N PHE A 98 -13.93 -2.77 4.15
CA PHE A 98 -14.74 -1.55 4.00
C PHE A 98 -15.21 -1.29 2.55
N TYR A 99 -14.96 -2.21 1.61
CA TYR A 99 -15.21 -2.04 0.17
C TYR A 99 -16.16 -3.07 -0.43
N SER A 100 -17.05 -3.66 0.38
CA SER A 100 -18.07 -4.63 -0.08
C SER A 100 -19.45 -4.20 0.35
#